data_AF-A0A9E2NQN6-F1
#
_entry.id   AF-A0A9E2NQN6-F1
#
_cell.length_a   1.000
_cell.length_b   1.000
_cell.length_c   1.000
_cell.angle_alpha   90.00
_cell.angle_beta   90.00
_cell.angle_gamma   90.00
#
_symmetry.space_group_name_H-M   'P 1'
#
loop_
_entity.id
_entity.type
_entity.pdbx_description
1 polymer ?
#
loop_
_entity_poly.entity_id
_entity_poly.type
_entity_poly.pdbx_seq_one_letter_code
_entity_poly.pdbx_strand_id
1 'polypeptide(L)'
;MEYNFIAGGICAPKGFAAAGVHCGIRKNHEKYDLALIKADVRCAAAGVFTTNKVCGAPIKVDRAHLADGYAQAILVNSGNANTCAANGVALAEECCRLAGEALGIA
;
A
#
# COMPACT_ATOMS: atom_id res chain seq x y z
N MET A 1 27.45 -1.57 6.21
CA MET A 1 26.53 -0.81 5.34
C MET A 1 26.22 0.47 6.09
N GLU A 2 26.76 1.61 5.63
CA GLU A 2 26.60 2.91 6.26
C GLU A 2 25.38 3.62 5.63
N TYR A 3 24.49 4.20 6.44
CA TYR A 3 23.28 4.87 5.97
C TYR A 3 23.10 6.21 6.68
N ASN A 4 22.54 7.19 5.96
CA ASN A 4 22.28 8.53 6.47
C ASN A 4 20.78 8.71 6.79
N PHE A 5 20.48 9.23 7.98
CA PHE A 5 19.10 9.50 8.38
C PHE A 5 18.63 10.85 7.84
N ILE A 6 17.45 10.85 7.22
CA ILE A 6 16.80 12.07 6.71
C ILE A 6 15.54 12.33 7.56
N ALA A 7 15.41 13.55 8.07
CA ALA A 7 14.20 13.96 8.77
C ALA A 7 13.03 14.19 7.79
N GLY A 8 11.78 13.93 8.21
CA GLY A 8 10.58 14.23 7.41
C GLY A 8 9.78 13.02 6.89
N GLY A 9 10.15 11.79 7.29
CA GLY A 9 9.38 10.59 6.98
C GLY A 9 9.34 10.25 5.48
N ILE A 10 8.25 9.64 5.02
CA ILE A 10 8.15 9.09 3.64
C ILE A 10 8.15 10.17 2.55
N CYS A 11 7.77 11.41 2.87
CA CYS A 11 7.76 12.53 1.93
C CYS A 11 9.07 13.35 1.95
N ALA A 12 10.07 12.98 2.74
CA ALA A 12 11.36 13.67 2.76
C ALA A 12 12.15 13.50 1.44
N PRO A 13 12.18 12.31 0.81
CA PRO A 13 12.79 12.15 -0.51
C PRO A 13 11.96 12.85 -1.59
N LYS A 14 12.65 13.45 -2.58
CA LYS A 14 11.98 14.07 -3.73
C LYS A 14 11.21 13.02 -4.53
N GLY A 15 10.06 13.43 -5.07
CA GLY A 15 9.24 12.59 -5.93
C GLY A 15 8.27 11.67 -5.17
N PHE A 16 8.13 11.81 -3.85
CA PHE A 16 7.16 11.05 -3.06
C PHE A 16 6.13 11.99 -2.42
N ALA A 17 4.86 11.58 -2.47
CA ALA A 17 3.76 12.23 -1.79
C ALA A 17 2.95 11.19 -1.00
N ALA A 18 2.35 11.60 0.10
CA ALA A 18 1.49 10.74 0.89
C ALA A 18 0.31 11.52 1.48
N ALA A 19 -0.82 10.84 1.65
CA ALA A 19 -2.01 11.35 2.31
C ALA A 19 -2.66 10.26 3.16
N GLY A 20 -3.35 10.67 4.22
CA GLY A 20 -4.16 9.80 5.06
C GLY A 20 -5.54 10.42 5.24
N VAL A 21 -6.57 9.57 5.19
CA VAL A 21 -7.98 9.98 5.36
C VAL A 21 -8.71 9.02 6.29
N HIS A 22 -9.84 9.49 6.79
CA HIS A 22 -10.85 8.64 7.40
C HIS A 22 -11.92 8.29 6.35
N CYS A 23 -12.00 7.03 5.93
CA CYS A 23 -12.95 6.52 4.94
C CYS A 23 -14.07 5.65 5.54
N GLY A 24 -14.10 5.47 6.87
CA GLY A 24 -15.19 4.80 7.59
C GLY A 24 -14.99 3.32 7.86
N ILE A 25 -13.77 2.79 7.74
CA ILE A 25 -13.44 1.42 8.16
C ILE A 25 -13.39 1.35 9.70
N ARG A 26 -12.81 2.36 10.33
CA ARG A 26 -12.75 2.47 11.79
C ARG A 26 -14.01 3.15 12.32
N LYS A 27 -14.47 2.69 13.50
CA LYS A 27 -15.54 3.37 14.23
C LYS A 27 -15.12 4.71 14.86
N ASN A 28 -13.82 4.86 15.18
CA ASN A 28 -13.30 6.11 15.73
C ASN A 28 -12.94 7.06 14.58
N HIS A 29 -13.70 8.15 14.43
CA HIS A 29 -13.55 9.15 13.37
C HIS A 29 -12.35 10.09 13.57
N GLU A 30 -11.73 10.12 14.75
CA GLU A 30 -10.51 10.90 15.01
C GLU A 30 -9.25 10.23 14.41
N LYS A 31 -9.36 8.97 13.96
CA LYS A 31 -8.25 8.21 13.41
C LYS A 31 -8.42 7.98 11.92
N TYR A 32 -7.39 8.28 11.15
CA TYR A 32 -7.26 7.85 9.77
C TYR A 32 -7.23 6.33 9.67
N ASP A 33 -7.80 5.81 8.59
CA ASP A 33 -7.96 4.39 8.34
C ASP A 33 -7.69 3.98 6.89
N LEU A 34 -7.37 4.95 6.03
CA LEU A 34 -6.83 4.74 4.69
C LEU A 34 -5.67 5.70 4.45
N ALA A 35 -4.59 5.18 3.86
CA ALA A 35 -3.42 5.95 3.48
C ALA A 35 -3.00 5.59 2.06
N LEU A 36 -2.49 6.59 1.35
CA LEU A 36 -1.91 6.44 0.02
C LEU A 36 -0.51 7.05 0.03
N ILE A 37 0.47 6.30 -0.46
CA ILE A 37 1.81 6.78 -0.78
C ILE A 37 1.95 6.66 -2.30
N LYS A 38 2.41 7.71 -2.98
CA LYS A 38 2.71 7.67 -4.41
C LYS A 38 4.11 8.18 -4.69
N ALA A 39 4.71 7.64 -5.74
CA ALA A 39 5.88 8.18 -6.40
C ALA A 39 5.48 8.90 -7.69
N ASP A 40 6.18 9.96 -8.06
CA ASP A 40 5.97 10.68 -9.32
C ASP A 40 6.38 9.85 -10.54
N VAL A 41 7.29 8.89 -10.34
CA VAL A 41 7.74 7.94 -11.37
C VAL A 41 7.69 6.52 -10.83
N ARG A 42 7.53 5.55 -11.72
CA ARG A 42 7.68 4.14 -11.39
C ARG A 42 9.09 3.89 -10.86
N CYS A 43 9.20 3.38 -9.64
CA CYS A 43 10.47 3.24 -8.93
C CYS A 43 10.78 1.79 -8.59
N ALA A 44 12.08 1.47 -8.51
CA ALA A 44 12.52 0.18 -8.02
C ALA A 44 11.99 -0.04 -6.60
N ALA A 45 11.41 -1.20 -6.36
CA ALA A 45 10.74 -1.54 -5.12
C ALA A 45 11.10 -2.96 -4.69
N ALA A 46 11.14 -3.17 -3.37
CA ALA A 46 11.39 -4.46 -2.76
C ALA A 46 10.48 -4.62 -1.54
N GLY A 47 10.04 -5.85 -1.30
CA GLY A 47 9.07 -6.18 -0.27
C GLY A 47 9.41 -7.51 0.38
N VAL A 48 9.42 -7.52 1.71
CA VAL A 48 9.45 -8.75 2.49
C VAL A 48 8.10 -8.94 3.15
N PHE A 49 7.65 -10.18 3.20
CA PHE A 49 6.31 -10.52 3.63
C PHE A 49 6.39 -11.60 4.72
N THR A 50 5.34 -11.71 5.54
CA THR A 50 5.27 -12.75 6.58
C THR A 50 5.47 -14.16 6.02
N THR A 51 6.11 -15.02 6.82
CA THR A 51 6.27 -16.46 6.55
C THR A 51 5.11 -17.28 7.11
N ASN A 52 4.13 -16.65 7.77
CA ASN A 52 2.95 -17.34 8.27
C ASN A 52 2.15 -17.96 7.12
N LYS A 53 1.74 -19.22 7.28
CA LYS A 53 0.88 -19.94 6.33
C LYS A 53 -0.48 -19.26 6.18
N VAL A 54 -0.99 -18.64 7.25
CA VAL A 54 -2.19 -17.81 7.23
C VAL A 54 -1.76 -16.35 7.04
N CYS A 55 -1.94 -15.83 5.83
CA CYS A 55 -1.60 -14.46 5.48
C CYS A 55 -2.82 -13.76 4.87
N GLY A 56 -2.85 -12.43 4.98
CA GLY A 56 -3.89 -11.60 4.39
C GLY A 56 -3.91 -11.74 2.87
N ALA A 57 -5.10 -11.63 2.27
CA ALA A 57 -5.23 -11.61 0.82
C ALA A 57 -4.38 -10.53 0.13
N PRO A 58 -4.19 -9.31 0.70
CA PRO A 58 -3.34 -8.29 0.10
C PRO A 58 -1.90 -8.75 -0.16
N ILE A 59 -1.33 -9.60 0.71
CA ILE A 59 0.06 -10.09 0.54
C ILE A 59 0.22 -10.89 -0.77
N LYS A 60 -0.83 -11.57 -1.25
CA LYS A 60 -0.79 -12.30 -2.52
C LYS A 60 -0.75 -11.33 -3.70
N VAL A 61 -1.55 -10.26 -3.63
CA VAL A 61 -1.62 -9.19 -4.63
C VAL A 61 -0.31 -8.42 -4.66
N ASP A 62 0.21 -8.01 -3.49
CA ASP A 62 1.49 -7.30 -3.37
C ASP A 62 2.64 -8.07 -4.00
N ARG A 63 2.72 -9.39 -3.77
CA ARG A 63 3.75 -10.25 -4.38
C ARG A 63 3.64 -10.31 -5.90
N ALA A 64 2.42 -10.35 -6.43
CA ALA A 64 2.19 -10.38 -7.87
C ALA A 64 2.53 -9.04 -8.52
N HIS A 65 2.10 -7.93 -7.93
CA HIS A 65 2.37 -6.57 -8.42
C HIS A 65 3.86 -6.20 -8.33
N LEU A 66 4.58 -6.74 -7.34
CA LEU A 66 6.01 -6.52 -7.16
C LEU A 66 6.89 -7.52 -7.95
N ALA A 67 6.32 -8.39 -8.77
CA ALA A 67 7.06 -9.48 -9.43
C ALA A 67 8.16 -8.99 -10.38
N ASP A 68 8.02 -7.78 -10.95
CA ASP A 68 9.04 -7.19 -11.81
C ASP A 68 10.00 -6.24 -11.07
N GLY A 69 9.83 -6.09 -9.76
CA GLY A 69 10.69 -5.27 -8.90
C GLY A 69 10.40 -3.77 -8.94
N TYR A 70 9.22 -3.35 -9.39
CA TYR A 70 8.85 -1.94 -9.47
C TYR A 70 7.44 -1.68 -8.92
N ALA A 71 7.25 -0.49 -8.36
CA ALA A 71 5.94 0.01 -7.91
C ALA A 71 5.88 1.53 -8.09
N GLN A 72 4.69 2.10 -8.05
CA GLN A 72 4.50 3.55 -8.11
C GLN A 72 3.52 4.09 -7.04
N ALA A 73 2.68 3.23 -6.46
CA ALA A 73 1.83 3.60 -5.35
C ALA A 73 1.69 2.45 -4.35
N ILE A 74 1.37 2.80 -3.12
CA ILE A 74 1.01 1.88 -2.04
C ILE A 74 -0.27 2.40 -1.41
N LEU A 75 -1.33 1.61 -1.47
CA LEU A 75 -2.59 1.86 -0.77
C LEU A 75 -2.65 0.98 0.48
N VAL A 76 -2.86 1.59 1.65
CA VAL A 76 -2.89 0.87 2.93
C VAL A 76 -4.15 1.25 3.68
N ASN A 77 -4.91 0.25 4.12
CA ASN A 77 -6.02 0.47 5.04
C ASN A 77 -5.66 -0.04 6.45
N SER A 78 -6.39 0.43 7.46
CA SER A 78 -6.34 -0.11 8.81
C SER A 78 -7.74 -0.31 9.39
N GLY A 79 -7.88 -1.19 10.38
CA GLY A 79 -9.18 -1.55 10.96
C GLY A 79 -9.84 -2.79 10.34
N ASN A 80 -9.37 -3.24 9.18
CA ASN A 80 -9.74 -4.53 8.57
C ASN A 80 -8.52 -5.16 7.88
N ALA A 81 -8.19 -6.41 8.20
CA ALA A 81 -7.00 -7.08 7.69
C ALA A 81 -7.17 -7.71 6.31
N ASN A 82 -8.41 -7.92 5.85
CA ASN A 82 -8.71 -8.70 4.64
C ASN A 82 -8.01 -10.08 4.64
N THR A 83 -8.09 -10.78 5.78
CA THR A 83 -7.48 -12.10 6.00
C THR A 83 -8.58 -13.14 6.12
N CYS A 84 -8.39 -14.31 5.48
CA CYS A 84 -9.39 -15.40 5.44
C CYS A 84 -10.76 -14.98 4.86
N ALA A 85 -10.83 -13.90 4.08
CA ALA A 85 -12.03 -13.47 3.37
C ALA A 85 -12.16 -14.25 2.05
N ALA A 86 -13.36 -14.80 1.78
CA ALA A 86 -13.61 -15.64 0.60
C ALA A 86 -13.31 -14.93 -0.74
N ASN A 87 -13.61 -13.64 -0.83
CA ASN A 87 -13.36 -12.78 -1.98
C ASN A 87 -12.19 -11.80 -1.76
N GLY A 88 -11.33 -12.04 -0.76
CA GLY A 88 -10.35 -11.06 -0.31
C GLY A 88 -9.33 -10.64 -1.37
N VAL A 89 -8.91 -11.56 -2.25
CA VAL A 89 -7.98 -11.24 -3.35
C VAL A 89 -8.65 -10.33 -4.38
N ALA A 90 -9.88 -10.64 -4.78
CA ALA A 90 -10.63 -9.82 -5.72
C ALA A 90 -10.87 -8.40 -5.19
N LEU A 91 -11.17 -8.25 -3.89
CA LEU A 91 -11.29 -6.95 -3.25
C LEU A 91 -9.97 -6.17 -3.22
N ALA A 92 -8.85 -6.85 -2.98
CA ALA A 92 -7.53 -6.21 -2.97
C ALA A 92 -7.12 -5.74 -4.38
N GLU A 93 -7.31 -6.58 -5.41
CA GLU A 93 -7.08 -6.20 -6.82
C GLU A 93 -7.96 -5.03 -7.24
N GLU A 94 -9.24 -5.02 -6.83
CA GLU A 94 -10.16 -3.93 -7.13
C GLU A 94 -9.71 -2.60 -6.49
N CYS A 95 -9.25 -2.63 -5.25
CA CYS A 95 -8.66 -1.46 -4.60
C CYS A 95 -7.43 -0.95 -5.38
N CYS A 96 -6.55 -1.85 -5.83
CA CYS A 96 -5.38 -1.48 -6.65
C CYS A 96 -5.79 -0.87 -7.98
N ARG A 97 -6.77 -1.47 -8.68
CA ARG A 97 -7.32 -0.95 -9.94
C ARG A 97 -7.89 0.45 -9.78
N LEU A 98 -8.73 0.68 -8.77
CA LEU A 98 -9.33 1.98 -8.49
C LEU A 98 -8.27 3.03 -8.13
N ALA A 99 -7.24 2.66 -7.36
CA ALA A 99 -6.12 3.55 -7.06
C ALA A 99 -5.30 3.87 -8.32
N GLY A 100 -5.04 2.86 -9.16
CA GLY A 100 -4.35 3.02 -10.45
C GLY A 100 -5.07 3.99 -11.37
N GLU A 101 -6.38 3.81 -11.53
CA GLU A 101 -7.25 4.69 -12.33
C GLU A 101 -7.26 6.13 -11.80
N ALA A 102 -7.41 6.31 -10.48
CA ALA A 102 -7.42 7.64 -9.87
C ALA A 102 -6.07 8.37 -10.01
N LEU A 103 -4.97 7.63 -10.11
CA LEU A 103 -3.61 8.16 -10.23
C LEU A 103 -3.10 8.21 -11.67
N GLY A 104 -3.80 7.59 -12.62
CA GLY A 104 -3.33 7.43 -14.00
C GLY A 104 -2.10 6.52 -14.13
N ILE A 105 -2.02 5.46 -13.33
CA ILE A 105 -0.92 4.48 -13.32
C ILE A 105 -1.43 3.06 -13.58
N ALA A 106 -0.51 2.19 -14.00
CA ALA A 106 -0.78 0.76 -14.26
C ALA A 106 -0.87 -0.07 -12.98
#